data_AF-K0R4C5-F1
#
_entry.id   AF-K0R4C5-F1
#
_cell.length_a   1.000
_cell.length_b   1.000
_cell.length_c   1.000
_cell.angle_alpha   90.00
_cell.angle_beta   90.00
_cell.angle_gamma   90.00
#
_symmetry.space_group_name_H-M   'P 1'
#
loop_
_entity.id
_entity.type
_entity.pdbx_description
1 polymer ?
#
loop_
_entity_poly.entity_id
_entity_poly.type
_entity_poly.pdbx_seq_one_letter_code
_entity_poly.pdbx_strand_id
1 'polypeptide(L)'
;MAEEKAKPPAIAEGDLVELKDLKGARHLNGLRGRVVKYVKKDKRWAIRLESTSEVIKAKVANIKILPVPRIIVDGNYLDDVKSAIDKANPGDIVELKEGDYQWKRDCKPMDMKNMNDALKSKKKANGDDALVIDKPIKIWGPPGGIDSVQLNCQLVVDQGWSSPSGDVLISNLAVKPNILVKTNNYKSVTFSCVRSQQDDQDEDGVCVHIMRGGKCLFYRCEIIGGTEALYIDGIDQLSQSQEDNEDMVHLKQCVIRNGAKRGICADDKFILEDTTISDNGWYGIRSNKGWTDKGKNNWQKNPMKPNQGPSSGNGMFDGIAMPMSSMGSLSIGGHKIPKNSVQTGDTVFPGFGKFK
;
A
#
# COMPACT_ATOMS: atom_id res chain seq x y z
N MET A 1 -48.60 2.64 -15.75
CA MET A 1 -47.41 2.44 -14.91
C MET A 1 -46.26 2.11 -15.83
N ALA A 2 -45.33 3.04 -16.02
CA ALA A 2 -44.14 2.79 -16.85
C ALA A 2 -43.12 2.06 -15.98
N GLU A 3 -42.77 0.83 -16.36
CA GLU A 3 -41.62 0.12 -15.81
C GLU A 3 -40.39 0.98 -16.04
N GLU A 4 -39.85 1.54 -14.95
CA GLU A 4 -38.57 2.22 -14.96
C GLU A 4 -37.51 1.17 -15.31
N LYS A 5 -37.09 1.16 -16.59
CA LYS A 5 -36.05 0.24 -17.08
C LYS A 5 -34.77 0.52 -16.31
N ALA A 6 -34.48 -0.32 -15.32
CA ALA A 6 -33.27 -0.25 -14.53
C ALA A 6 -32.05 -0.13 -15.46
N LYS A 7 -31.30 0.97 -15.28
CA LYS A 7 -30.06 1.22 -16.02
C LYS A 7 -29.14 0.01 -15.83
N PRO A 8 -28.65 -0.65 -16.90
CA PRO A 8 -27.82 -1.83 -16.74
C PRO A 8 -26.58 -1.49 -15.90
N PRO A 9 -26.14 -2.41 -15.02
CA PRO A 9 -24.96 -2.19 -14.20
C PRO A 9 -23.76 -1.86 -15.10
N ALA A 10 -23.01 -0.83 -14.72
CA ALA A 10 -21.85 -0.40 -15.47
C ALA A 10 -20.74 -1.44 -15.32
N ILE A 11 -20.34 -2.06 -16.43
CA ILE A 11 -19.18 -2.95 -16.48
C ILE A 11 -17.91 -2.10 -16.30
N ALA A 12 -17.03 -2.53 -15.41
CA ALA A 12 -15.71 -1.94 -15.17
C ALA A 12 -14.58 -2.90 -15.56
N GLU A 13 -13.37 -2.36 -15.74
CA GLU A 13 -12.17 -3.17 -15.89
C GLU A 13 -11.90 -3.96 -14.60
N GLY A 14 -11.53 -5.24 -14.74
CA GLY A 14 -11.32 -6.16 -13.63
C GLY A 14 -12.55 -6.97 -13.22
N ASP A 15 -13.77 -6.58 -13.64
CA ASP A 15 -14.99 -7.29 -13.31
C ASP A 15 -14.94 -8.75 -13.79
N LEU A 16 -15.36 -9.66 -12.91
CA LEU A 16 -15.58 -11.06 -13.28
C LEU A 16 -16.89 -11.18 -14.04
N VAL A 17 -16.84 -11.80 -15.21
CA VAL A 17 -18.00 -11.93 -16.09
C VAL A 17 -18.14 -13.33 -16.67
N GLU A 18 -19.36 -13.68 -17.01
CA GLU A 18 -19.74 -14.87 -17.76
C GLU A 18 -20.25 -14.44 -19.14
N LEU A 19 -19.82 -15.16 -20.17
CA LEU A 19 -20.30 -14.93 -21.53
C LEU A 19 -21.62 -15.64 -21.76
N LYS A 20 -22.55 -14.95 -22.41
CA LYS A 20 -23.86 -15.50 -22.75
C LYS A 20 -24.37 -15.06 -24.11
N ASP A 21 -25.30 -15.83 -24.67
CA ASP A 21 -26.05 -15.49 -25.88
C ASP A 21 -25.17 -15.20 -27.13
N LEU A 22 -23.93 -15.70 -27.15
CA LEU A 22 -23.04 -15.59 -28.31
C LEU A 22 -23.54 -16.52 -29.42
N LYS A 23 -24.02 -15.94 -30.53
CA LYS A 23 -24.55 -16.72 -31.66
C LYS A 23 -23.48 -17.40 -32.49
N GLY A 24 -22.36 -16.71 -32.75
CA GLY A 24 -21.27 -17.18 -33.62
C GLY A 24 -20.18 -17.98 -32.90
N ALA A 25 -20.10 -17.87 -31.58
CA ALA A 25 -19.11 -18.58 -30.76
C ALA A 25 -19.80 -19.24 -29.57
N ARG A 26 -20.75 -20.14 -29.86
CA ARG A 26 -21.62 -20.74 -28.83
C ARG A 26 -20.84 -21.53 -27.78
N HIS A 27 -19.70 -22.10 -28.14
CA HIS A 27 -18.82 -22.83 -27.23
C HIS A 27 -18.20 -21.94 -26.15
N LEU A 28 -18.21 -20.61 -26.31
CA LEU A 28 -17.75 -19.66 -25.29
C LEU A 28 -18.84 -19.30 -24.27
N ASN A 29 -20.11 -19.62 -24.54
CA ASN A 29 -21.18 -19.34 -23.59
C ASN A 29 -21.00 -20.18 -22.32
N GLY A 30 -21.15 -19.55 -21.15
CA GLY A 30 -20.89 -20.14 -19.84
C GLY A 30 -19.43 -20.05 -19.40
N LEU A 31 -18.49 -19.67 -20.29
CA LEU A 31 -17.11 -19.44 -19.88
C LEU A 31 -16.96 -18.14 -19.11
N ARG A 32 -16.09 -18.18 -18.10
CA ARG A 32 -15.75 -17.05 -17.23
C ARG A 32 -14.51 -16.33 -17.73
N GLY A 33 -14.48 -15.03 -17.51
CA GLY A 33 -13.33 -14.19 -17.82
C GLY A 33 -13.37 -12.88 -17.06
N ARG A 34 -12.29 -12.12 -17.17
CA ARG A 34 -12.17 -10.79 -16.57
C ARG A 34 -12.11 -9.71 -17.62
N VAL A 35 -12.83 -8.63 -17.37
CA VAL A 35 -12.87 -7.48 -18.27
C VAL A 35 -11.51 -6.80 -18.27
N VAL A 36 -10.90 -6.66 -19.44
CA VAL A 36 -9.58 -6.03 -19.59
C VAL A 36 -9.72 -4.55 -19.90
N LYS A 37 -10.49 -4.21 -20.95
CA LYS A 37 -10.69 -2.82 -21.40
C LYS A 37 -11.87 -2.69 -22.35
N TYR A 38 -12.43 -1.48 -22.45
CA TYR A 38 -13.43 -1.17 -23.46
C TYR A 38 -12.80 -0.76 -24.79
N VAL A 39 -13.15 -1.47 -25.87
CA VAL A 39 -12.66 -1.19 -27.22
C VAL A 39 -13.67 -0.28 -27.93
N LYS A 40 -13.44 1.04 -27.85
CA LYS A 40 -14.35 2.08 -28.39
C LYS A 40 -14.71 1.86 -29.86
N LYS A 41 -13.74 1.48 -30.70
CA LYS A 41 -13.93 1.24 -32.15
C LYS A 41 -14.98 0.17 -32.43
N ASP A 42 -14.96 -0.91 -31.65
CA ASP A 42 -15.83 -2.07 -31.87
C ASP A 42 -17.11 -2.01 -31.03
N LYS A 43 -17.18 -1.06 -30.09
CA LYS A 43 -18.23 -0.95 -29.06
C LYS A 43 -18.38 -2.27 -28.27
N ARG A 44 -17.25 -2.86 -27.89
CA ARG A 44 -17.16 -4.17 -27.21
C ARG A 44 -16.17 -4.12 -26.06
N TRP A 45 -16.39 -4.96 -25.07
CA TRP A 45 -15.43 -5.21 -24.00
C TRP A 45 -14.47 -6.32 -24.40
N ALA A 46 -13.18 -6.08 -24.20
CA ALA A 46 -12.16 -7.11 -24.25
C ALA A 46 -12.19 -7.89 -22.94
N ILE A 47 -12.36 -9.20 -22.99
CA ILE A 47 -12.48 -10.09 -21.84
C ILE A 47 -11.40 -11.16 -21.97
N ARG A 48 -10.56 -11.31 -20.94
CA ARG A 48 -9.57 -12.38 -20.84
C ARG A 48 -10.23 -13.59 -20.17
N LEU A 49 -10.31 -14.72 -20.86
CA LEU A 49 -10.89 -15.94 -20.32
C LEU A 49 -9.99 -16.54 -19.23
N GLU A 50 -10.58 -17.04 -18.13
CA GLU A 50 -9.82 -17.64 -17.04
C GLU A 50 -9.22 -19.01 -17.44
N SER A 51 -9.93 -19.77 -18.29
CA SER A 51 -9.51 -21.11 -18.70
C SER A 51 -8.37 -21.14 -19.73
N THR A 52 -8.31 -20.15 -20.63
CA THR A 52 -7.37 -20.16 -21.76
C THR A 52 -6.45 -18.94 -21.80
N SER A 53 -6.67 -17.92 -20.96
CA SER A 53 -6.01 -16.62 -21.04
C SER A 53 -6.21 -15.84 -22.35
N GLU A 54 -7.04 -16.34 -23.27
CA GLU A 54 -7.35 -15.67 -24.52
C GLU A 54 -8.21 -14.43 -24.30
N VAL A 55 -7.97 -13.39 -25.09
CA VAL A 55 -8.74 -12.14 -25.04
C VAL A 55 -9.78 -12.13 -26.15
N ILE A 56 -11.06 -12.18 -25.79
CA ILE A 56 -12.17 -12.10 -26.72
C ILE A 56 -12.89 -10.75 -26.64
N LYS A 57 -13.67 -10.39 -27.67
CA LYS A 57 -14.45 -9.13 -27.69
C LYS A 57 -15.95 -9.41 -27.68
N ALA A 58 -16.65 -9.04 -26.62
CA ALA A 58 -18.09 -9.24 -26.46
C ALA A 58 -18.87 -7.92 -26.33
N LYS A 59 -20.12 -7.91 -26.80
CA LYS A 59 -21.06 -6.79 -26.56
C LYS A 59 -21.58 -6.88 -25.13
N VAL A 60 -21.98 -5.74 -24.54
CA VAL A 60 -22.57 -5.68 -23.19
C VAL A 60 -23.74 -6.67 -23.02
N ALA A 61 -24.59 -6.81 -24.03
CA ALA A 61 -25.72 -7.75 -24.00
C ALA A 61 -25.30 -9.23 -23.86
N ASN A 62 -24.07 -9.56 -24.23
CA ASN A 62 -23.49 -10.91 -24.17
C ASN A 62 -22.65 -11.15 -22.92
N ILE A 63 -22.72 -10.24 -21.94
CA ILE A 63 -21.91 -10.27 -20.73
C ILE A 63 -22.85 -10.29 -19.53
N LYS A 64 -22.62 -11.22 -18.61
CA LYS A 64 -23.28 -11.29 -17.31
C LYS A 64 -22.23 -11.06 -16.24
N ILE A 65 -22.37 -9.99 -15.46
CA ILE A 65 -21.47 -9.71 -14.33
C ILE A 65 -21.71 -10.77 -13.26
N LEU A 66 -20.63 -11.40 -12.79
CA LEU A 66 -20.65 -12.35 -11.69
C LEU A 66 -20.22 -11.65 -10.39
N PRO A 67 -20.69 -12.12 -9.22
CA PRO A 67 -20.12 -11.68 -7.96
C PRO A 67 -18.63 -12.06 -7.89
N VAL A 68 -17.83 -11.18 -7.31
CA VAL A 68 -16.41 -11.46 -7.05
C VAL A 68 -16.32 -12.64 -6.06
N PRO A 69 -15.53 -13.69 -6.36
CA PRO A 69 -15.33 -14.81 -5.45
C PRO A 69 -14.78 -14.34 -4.11
N ARG A 70 -15.33 -14.92 -3.03
CA ARG A 70 -14.91 -14.66 -1.66
C ARG A 70 -14.39 -15.95 -1.04
N ILE A 71 -13.18 -15.91 -0.50
CA ILE A 71 -12.59 -16.98 0.28
C ILE A 71 -12.63 -16.53 1.74
N ILE A 72 -13.54 -17.13 2.51
CA ILE A 72 -13.67 -16.83 3.94
C ILE A 72 -12.63 -17.66 4.68
N VAL A 73 -11.79 -17.01 5.48
CA VAL A 73 -10.83 -17.69 6.35
C VAL A 73 -11.54 -18.09 7.64
N ASP A 74 -11.75 -19.38 7.82
CA ASP A 74 -12.27 -19.94 9.06
C ASP A 74 -11.13 -20.15 10.07
N GLY A 75 -11.26 -19.55 11.25
CA GLY A 75 -10.26 -19.64 12.33
C GLY A 75 -9.34 -18.42 12.41
N ASN A 76 -8.36 -18.52 13.31
CA ASN A 76 -7.48 -17.42 13.72
C ASN A 76 -5.99 -17.77 13.52
N TYR A 77 -5.68 -18.52 12.46
CA TYR A 77 -4.30 -18.88 12.16
C TYR A 77 -3.82 -18.27 10.85
N LEU A 78 -2.59 -17.75 10.87
CA LEU A 78 -1.95 -17.18 9.69
C LEU A 78 -1.71 -18.21 8.58
N ASP A 79 -1.53 -19.48 8.93
CA ASP A 79 -1.46 -20.59 7.96
C ASP A 79 -2.72 -20.68 7.09
N ASP A 80 -3.89 -20.43 7.69
CA ASP A 80 -5.18 -20.52 6.99
C ASP A 80 -5.38 -19.28 6.11
N VAL A 81 -4.92 -18.10 6.55
CA VAL A 81 -4.87 -16.88 5.73
C VAL A 81 -3.94 -17.07 4.53
N LYS A 82 -2.74 -17.59 4.75
CA LYS A 82 -1.76 -17.88 3.70
C LYS A 82 -2.33 -18.87 2.68
N SER A 83 -2.96 -19.96 3.14
CA SER A 83 -3.63 -20.92 2.26
C SER A 83 -4.74 -20.28 1.42
N ALA A 84 -5.48 -19.31 1.98
CA ALA A 84 -6.50 -18.58 1.24
C ALA A 84 -5.90 -17.65 0.17
N ILE A 85 -4.81 -16.95 0.48
CA ILE A 85 -4.05 -16.13 -0.48
C ILE A 85 -3.50 -17.00 -1.62
N ASP A 86 -2.94 -18.17 -1.30
CA ASP A 86 -2.39 -19.10 -2.30
C ASP A 86 -3.47 -19.58 -3.28
N LYS A 87 -4.68 -19.86 -2.78
CA LYS A 87 -5.85 -20.29 -3.56
C LYS A 87 -6.53 -19.16 -4.34
N ALA A 88 -6.36 -17.91 -3.90
CA ALA A 88 -7.01 -16.76 -4.52
C ALA A 88 -6.46 -16.50 -5.93
N ASN A 89 -7.37 -16.18 -6.85
CA ASN A 89 -7.00 -15.67 -8.17
C ASN A 89 -6.91 -14.13 -8.14
N PRO A 90 -6.15 -13.53 -9.08
CA PRO A 90 -6.16 -12.07 -9.30
C PRO A 90 -7.58 -11.48 -9.32
N GLY A 91 -7.87 -10.57 -8.39
CA GLY A 91 -9.14 -9.86 -8.23
C GLY A 91 -10.13 -10.51 -7.26
N ASP A 92 -9.80 -11.66 -6.67
CA ASP A 92 -10.62 -12.30 -5.62
C ASP A 92 -10.50 -11.57 -4.27
N ILE A 93 -11.44 -11.89 -3.36
CA ILE A 93 -11.47 -11.34 -2.00
C ILE A 93 -11.17 -12.45 -1.00
N VAL A 94 -10.19 -12.22 -0.13
CA VAL A 94 -9.93 -13.00 1.08
C VAL A 94 -10.58 -12.26 2.25
N GLU A 95 -11.63 -12.85 2.82
CA GLU A 95 -12.42 -12.27 3.89
C GLU A 95 -12.01 -12.89 5.24
N LEU A 96 -11.59 -12.05 6.18
CA LEU A 96 -11.16 -12.45 7.51
C LEU A 96 -12.31 -12.27 8.52
N LYS A 97 -12.41 -13.18 9.47
CA LYS A 97 -13.33 -13.06 10.61
C LYS A 97 -12.64 -12.32 11.75
N GLU A 98 -13.43 -11.81 12.69
CA GLU A 98 -12.87 -11.17 13.89
C GLU A 98 -11.96 -12.15 14.63
N GLY A 99 -10.76 -11.69 15.01
CA GLY A 99 -9.79 -12.55 15.67
C GLY A 99 -8.37 -12.00 15.70
N ASP A 100 -7.56 -12.64 16.55
CA ASP A 100 -6.13 -12.39 16.67
C ASP A 100 -5.37 -13.55 16.00
N TYR A 101 -4.75 -13.27 14.85
CA TYR A 101 -4.16 -14.26 13.96
C TYR A 101 -2.68 -14.49 14.27
N GLN A 102 -2.32 -15.74 14.55
CA GLN A 102 -0.95 -16.15 14.89
C GLN A 102 -0.54 -17.39 14.07
N TRP A 103 0.76 -17.68 13.94
CA TRP A 103 1.20 -18.90 13.28
C TRP A 103 0.95 -20.12 14.17
N LYS A 104 0.51 -21.26 13.60
CA LYS A 104 0.23 -22.48 14.39
C LYS A 104 1.43 -22.97 15.19
N ARG A 105 2.66 -22.73 14.69
CA ARG A 105 3.90 -23.13 15.35
C ARG A 105 4.15 -22.40 16.67
N ASP A 106 3.63 -21.20 16.82
CA ASP A 106 3.82 -20.36 18.01
C ASP A 106 2.91 -20.79 19.17
N CYS A 107 1.91 -21.63 18.89
CA CYS A 107 0.97 -22.14 19.90
C CYS A 107 1.51 -23.35 20.69
N LYS A 108 2.71 -23.84 20.40
CA LYS A 108 3.32 -24.92 21.21
C LYS A 108 3.82 -24.32 22.53
N PRO A 109 3.49 -24.91 23.70
CA PRO A 109 4.02 -24.44 24.97
C PRO A 109 5.55 -24.49 24.91
N MET A 110 6.19 -23.31 24.95
CA MET A 110 7.65 -23.23 25.03
C MET A 110 8.10 -23.88 26.34
N ASP A 111 9.00 -24.85 26.24
CA ASP A 111 9.70 -25.40 27.40
C ASP A 111 10.53 -24.27 28.05
N MET A 112 10.33 -24.00 29.34
CA MET A 112 10.91 -22.85 30.05
C MET A 112 12.44 -22.78 29.97
N LYS A 113 13.11 -23.92 29.71
CA LYS A 113 14.57 -23.95 29.50
C LYS A 113 15.05 -23.16 28.28
N ASN A 114 14.22 -22.99 27.25
CA ASN A 114 14.61 -22.33 26.00
C ASN A 114 14.29 -20.82 25.95
N MET A 115 13.66 -20.27 27.00
CA MET A 115 13.21 -18.87 27.00
C MET A 115 14.38 -17.87 26.99
N ASN A 116 15.48 -18.18 27.68
CA ASN A 116 16.67 -17.33 27.72
C ASN A 116 17.46 -17.33 26.41
N ASP A 117 17.44 -18.43 25.66
CA ASP A 117 18.09 -18.51 24.35
C ASP A 117 17.23 -17.84 23.27
N ALA A 118 15.90 -17.98 23.34
CA ALA A 118 14.96 -17.27 22.47
C ALA A 118 15.01 -15.74 22.68
N LEU A 119 15.14 -15.26 23.92
CA LEU A 119 15.29 -13.83 24.23
C LEU A 119 16.63 -13.24 23.76
N LYS A 120 17.71 -14.05 23.75
CA LYS A 120 19.03 -13.62 23.26
C LYS A 120 19.14 -13.71 21.75
N SER A 121 18.44 -14.64 21.12
CA SER A 121 18.20 -14.61 19.69
C SER A 121 17.00 -13.71 19.40
N LYS A 122 17.17 -12.38 19.48
CA LYS A 122 16.39 -11.46 18.64
C LYS A 122 16.71 -11.80 17.18
N LYS A 123 16.21 -12.95 16.73
CA LYS A 123 16.40 -13.47 15.39
C LYS A 123 15.56 -12.54 14.53
N LYS A 124 16.24 -11.72 13.74
CA LYS A 124 15.67 -11.03 12.58
C LYS A 124 14.64 -11.97 11.96
N ALA A 125 13.37 -11.54 11.88
CA ALA A 125 12.29 -12.40 11.41
C ALA A 125 12.77 -13.13 10.16
N ASN A 126 12.95 -14.45 10.27
CA ASN A 126 13.29 -15.23 9.09
C ASN A 126 12.10 -15.05 8.14
N GLY A 127 12.34 -15.02 6.83
CA GLY A 127 11.27 -14.78 5.83
C GLY A 127 10.07 -15.73 5.95
N ASP A 128 10.20 -16.82 6.72
CA ASP A 128 9.14 -17.75 7.09
C ASP A 128 8.05 -17.16 7.99
N ASP A 129 8.26 -16.02 8.66
CA ASP A 129 7.28 -15.36 9.55
C ASP A 129 6.45 -14.28 8.83
N ALA A 130 6.71 -14.06 7.54
CA ALA A 130 6.02 -13.05 6.75
C ALA A 130 4.77 -13.61 6.05
N LEU A 131 3.70 -12.82 6.06
CA LEU A 131 2.55 -13.04 5.19
C LEU A 131 2.77 -12.25 3.90
N VAL A 132 3.02 -12.95 2.80
CA VAL A 132 3.35 -12.33 1.51
C VAL A 132 2.11 -12.25 0.61
N ILE A 133 1.86 -11.07 0.05
CA ILE A 133 0.86 -10.82 -0.99
C ILE A 133 1.61 -10.61 -2.31
N ASP A 134 1.50 -11.59 -3.20
CA ASP A 134 2.18 -11.64 -4.50
C ASP A 134 1.22 -11.57 -5.70
N LYS A 135 -0.09 -11.46 -5.45
CA LYS A 135 -1.15 -11.34 -6.46
C LYS A 135 -2.03 -10.12 -6.19
N PRO A 136 -2.67 -9.53 -7.23
CA PRO A 136 -3.57 -8.40 -7.05
C PRO A 136 -4.92 -8.88 -6.48
N ILE A 137 -4.97 -9.08 -5.17
CA ILE A 137 -6.15 -9.57 -4.43
C ILE A 137 -6.61 -8.53 -3.41
N LYS A 138 -7.78 -8.76 -2.81
CA LYS A 138 -8.30 -7.93 -1.72
C LYS A 138 -8.29 -8.74 -0.43
N ILE A 139 -7.70 -8.22 0.63
CA ILE A 139 -7.81 -8.77 1.99
C ILE A 139 -8.69 -7.82 2.81
N TRP A 140 -9.74 -8.36 3.41
CA TRP A 140 -10.77 -7.56 4.05
C TRP A 140 -11.16 -8.14 5.41
N GLY A 141 -10.94 -7.37 6.47
CA GLY A 141 -11.53 -7.62 7.78
C GLY A 141 -12.98 -7.13 7.91
N PRO A 142 -13.72 -7.58 8.91
CA PRO A 142 -15.13 -7.23 9.09
C PRO A 142 -15.31 -5.72 9.35
N PRO A 143 -16.54 -5.19 9.20
CA PRO A 143 -16.83 -3.77 9.43
C PRO A 143 -16.75 -3.35 10.92
N GLY A 144 -16.42 -4.26 11.83
CA GLY A 144 -16.28 -4.03 13.28
C GLY A 144 -15.15 -3.07 13.69
N GLY A 145 -14.38 -2.58 12.71
CA GLY A 145 -13.32 -1.60 12.92
C GLY A 145 -11.93 -2.18 12.75
N ILE A 146 -10.93 -1.29 12.78
CA ILE A 146 -9.51 -1.59 12.54
C ILE A 146 -8.91 -2.64 13.48
N ASP A 147 -9.50 -2.79 14.67
CA ASP A 147 -9.03 -3.67 15.75
C ASP A 147 -9.76 -5.01 15.83
N SER A 148 -10.76 -5.20 14.97
CA SER A 148 -11.53 -6.45 14.93
C SER A 148 -10.70 -7.63 14.43
N VAL A 149 -9.65 -7.36 13.65
CA VAL A 149 -8.71 -8.35 13.12
C VAL A 149 -7.30 -7.88 13.38
N GLN A 150 -6.47 -8.70 14.02
CA GLN A 150 -5.04 -8.45 14.20
C GLN A 150 -4.22 -9.55 13.53
N LEU A 151 -3.28 -9.18 12.68
CA LEU A 151 -2.31 -10.09 12.07
C LEU A 151 -0.97 -9.96 12.81
N ASN A 152 -0.53 -11.00 13.52
CA ASN A 152 0.78 -11.02 14.20
C ASN A 152 1.87 -11.59 13.29
N CYS A 153 2.06 -10.94 12.15
CA CYS A 153 3.16 -11.19 11.23
C CYS A 153 3.61 -9.90 10.53
N GLN A 154 4.82 -9.91 9.99
CA GLN A 154 5.19 -8.91 8.99
C GLN A 154 4.34 -9.13 7.74
N LEU A 155 3.59 -8.11 7.32
CA LEU A 155 2.84 -8.15 6.07
C LEU A 155 3.70 -7.62 4.94
N VAL A 156 3.95 -8.44 3.93
CA VAL A 156 4.80 -8.08 2.78
C VAL A 156 3.96 -8.01 1.51
N VAL A 157 4.02 -6.91 0.78
CA VAL A 157 3.43 -6.78 -0.56
C VAL A 157 4.57 -6.77 -1.57
N ASP A 158 4.64 -7.81 -2.40
CA ASP A 158 5.76 -8.00 -3.33
C ASP A 158 5.30 -8.76 -4.59
N GLN A 159 5.22 -8.06 -5.72
CA GLN A 159 4.83 -8.68 -6.99
C GLN A 159 6.02 -9.30 -7.76
N GLY A 160 7.25 -9.09 -7.29
CA GLY A 160 8.43 -9.41 -8.07
C GLY A 160 8.48 -8.65 -9.40
N TRP A 161 8.93 -9.29 -10.49
CA TRP A 161 9.34 -8.62 -11.73
C TRP A 161 8.30 -8.64 -12.85
N SER A 162 7.04 -8.91 -12.54
CA SER A 162 5.99 -8.96 -13.56
C SER A 162 5.52 -7.56 -13.99
N SER A 163 5.07 -7.43 -15.24
CA SER A 163 4.45 -6.19 -15.73
C SER A 163 3.30 -5.73 -14.83
N PRO A 164 3.05 -4.42 -14.75
CA PRO A 164 2.01 -3.91 -13.87
C PRO A 164 0.64 -4.51 -14.11
N SER A 165 0.02 -5.06 -13.07
CA SER A 165 -1.27 -5.70 -13.21
C SER A 165 -2.09 -5.64 -11.93
N GLY A 166 -3.34 -5.19 -12.07
CA GLY A 166 -4.36 -5.26 -11.03
C GLY A 166 -4.09 -4.36 -9.82
N ASP A 167 -5.01 -4.40 -8.87
CA ASP A 167 -4.98 -3.60 -7.65
C ASP A 167 -4.95 -4.53 -6.43
N VAL A 168 -4.14 -4.19 -5.43
CA VAL A 168 -4.17 -4.80 -4.10
C VAL A 168 -4.94 -3.88 -3.16
N LEU A 169 -5.84 -4.45 -2.37
CA LEU A 169 -6.56 -3.73 -1.31
C LEU A 169 -6.43 -4.49 0.00
N ILE A 170 -5.95 -3.83 1.04
CA ILE A 170 -5.91 -4.36 2.41
C ILE A 170 -6.75 -3.42 3.27
N SER A 171 -7.75 -3.95 3.97
CA SER A 171 -8.72 -3.11 4.67
C SER A 171 -9.22 -3.68 5.99
N ASN A 172 -9.48 -2.77 6.95
CA ASN A 172 -10.12 -3.03 8.25
C ASN A 172 -9.38 -4.08 9.10
N LEU A 173 -8.07 -3.91 9.30
CA LEU A 173 -7.29 -4.80 10.14
C LEU A 173 -6.08 -4.09 10.73
N ALA A 174 -5.54 -4.67 11.80
CA ALA A 174 -4.28 -4.31 12.41
C ALA A 174 -3.18 -5.31 12.00
N VAL A 175 -1.94 -4.82 11.84
CA VAL A 175 -0.76 -5.60 11.51
C VAL A 175 0.34 -5.32 12.53
N LYS A 176 0.97 -6.39 13.02
CA LYS A 176 2.15 -6.37 13.90
C LYS A 176 3.16 -7.41 13.45
N PRO A 177 4.47 -7.11 13.38
CA PRO A 177 5.06 -5.87 13.84
C PRO A 177 5.05 -4.75 12.78
N ASN A 178 5.11 -5.06 11.49
CA ASN A 178 5.23 -4.02 10.47
C ASN A 178 4.66 -4.44 9.10
N ILE A 179 4.55 -3.43 8.23
CA ILE A 179 4.15 -3.59 6.83
C ILE A 179 5.34 -3.22 5.95
N LEU A 180 5.60 -4.05 4.96
CA LEU A 180 6.68 -3.86 3.99
C LEU A 180 6.12 -3.96 2.56
N VAL A 181 6.08 -2.83 1.86
CA VAL A 181 5.76 -2.79 0.42
C VAL A 181 7.09 -2.79 -0.33
N LYS A 182 7.39 -3.89 -1.03
CA LYS A 182 8.63 -4.06 -1.80
C LYS A 182 8.39 -3.66 -3.26
N THR A 183 9.02 -4.39 -4.20
CA THR A 183 8.88 -4.22 -5.65
C THR A 183 7.42 -4.26 -6.05
N ASN A 184 6.84 -3.06 -6.13
CA ASN A 184 5.44 -2.90 -6.41
C ASN A 184 5.26 -2.54 -7.87
N ASN A 185 4.92 -3.56 -8.65
CA ASN A 185 4.46 -3.36 -10.00
C ASN A 185 2.92 -3.33 -10.05
N TYR A 186 2.17 -3.47 -8.95
CA TYR A 186 0.72 -3.38 -9.03
C TYR A 186 0.31 -2.00 -9.55
N LYS A 187 -0.80 -1.93 -10.27
CA LYS A 187 -1.34 -0.64 -10.71
C LYS A 187 -1.61 0.25 -9.50
N SER A 188 -2.15 -0.34 -8.44
CA SER A 188 -2.22 0.31 -7.14
C SER A 188 -2.18 -0.67 -5.97
N VAL A 189 -1.63 -0.23 -4.84
CA VAL A 189 -1.76 -0.87 -3.54
C VAL A 189 -2.44 0.11 -2.61
N THR A 190 -3.57 -0.30 -2.02
CA THR A 190 -4.34 0.53 -1.11
C THR A 190 -4.44 -0.13 0.25
N PHE A 191 -4.04 0.60 1.28
CA PHE A 191 -4.34 0.30 2.67
C PHE A 191 -5.48 1.22 3.10
N SER A 192 -6.61 0.67 3.54
CA SER A 192 -7.80 1.44 3.94
C SER A 192 -8.23 1.05 5.33
N CYS A 193 -8.20 1.99 6.29
CA CYS A 193 -8.51 1.68 7.69
C CYS A 193 -7.61 0.53 8.21
N VAL A 194 -6.30 0.67 8.03
CA VAL A 194 -5.29 -0.31 8.49
C VAL A 194 -4.42 0.30 9.58
N ARG A 195 -4.20 -0.43 10.67
CA ARG A 195 -3.28 -0.03 11.74
C ARG A 195 -1.98 -0.82 11.61
N SER A 196 -0.85 -0.13 11.46
CA SER A 196 0.47 -0.74 11.64
C SER A 196 1.00 -0.38 13.03
N GLN A 197 1.50 -1.36 13.77
CA GLN A 197 2.12 -1.11 15.09
C GLN A 197 3.43 -1.89 15.23
N GLN A 198 4.54 -1.15 15.26
CA GLN A 198 5.88 -1.67 15.50
C GLN A 198 6.39 -1.23 16.87
N ASP A 199 6.51 -2.17 17.80
CA ASP A 199 6.95 -1.87 19.15
C ASP A 199 8.50 -1.83 19.27
N ASP A 200 9.24 -2.43 18.31
CA ASP A 200 10.70 -2.39 18.29
C ASP A 200 11.20 -1.07 17.67
N GLN A 201 12.11 -0.38 18.35
CA GLN A 201 12.68 0.88 17.88
C GLN A 201 13.79 0.70 16.84
N ASP A 202 14.20 -0.54 16.55
CA ASP A 202 15.26 -0.88 15.59
C ASP A 202 14.74 -1.16 14.17
N GLU A 203 13.42 -1.22 13.97
CA GLU A 203 12.78 -1.44 12.68
C GLU A 203 11.72 -0.38 12.40
N ASP A 204 11.41 -0.12 11.12
CA ASP A 204 10.36 0.84 10.75
C ASP A 204 8.95 0.22 10.89
N GLY A 205 7.96 1.07 11.18
CA GLY A 205 6.55 0.66 11.31
C GLY A 205 5.91 0.30 9.97
N VAL A 206 6.15 1.12 8.96
CA VAL A 206 5.79 0.85 7.57
C VAL A 206 6.98 1.24 6.70
N CYS A 207 7.39 0.34 5.81
CA CYS A 207 8.40 0.64 4.81
C CYS A 207 7.81 0.47 3.42
N VAL A 208 7.97 1.50 2.58
CA VAL A 208 7.55 1.50 1.18
C VAL A 208 8.79 1.69 0.31
N HIS A 209 9.21 0.64 -0.39
CA HIS A 209 10.23 0.72 -1.42
C HIS A 209 9.65 1.14 -2.77
N ILE A 210 10.51 1.60 -3.69
CA ILE A 210 10.12 2.18 -4.97
C ILE A 210 9.10 1.33 -5.73
N MET A 211 8.16 2.05 -6.34
CA MET A 211 7.06 1.57 -7.17
C MET A 211 7.42 1.79 -8.64
N ARG A 212 7.53 0.73 -9.46
CA ARG A 212 7.75 0.89 -10.91
C ARG A 212 6.43 1.16 -11.63
N GLY A 213 5.94 2.38 -11.50
CA GLY A 213 4.70 2.86 -12.13
C GLY A 213 3.41 2.53 -11.36
N GLY A 214 3.50 1.83 -10.24
CA GLY A 214 2.40 1.61 -9.30
C GLY A 214 2.17 2.79 -8.35
N LYS A 215 0.98 2.89 -7.77
CA LYS A 215 0.63 3.90 -6.75
C LYS A 215 0.31 3.26 -5.40
N CYS A 216 0.77 3.84 -4.31
CA CYS A 216 0.49 3.39 -2.95
C CYS A 216 -0.38 4.41 -2.24
N LEU A 217 -1.55 4.00 -1.76
CA LEU A 217 -2.46 4.85 -0.99
C LEU A 217 -2.64 4.28 0.42
N PHE A 218 -2.39 5.12 1.41
CA PHE A 218 -2.86 4.89 2.77
C PHE A 218 -4.04 5.82 3.02
N TYR A 219 -5.20 5.24 3.26
CA TYR A 219 -6.44 5.97 3.50
C TYR A 219 -6.97 5.64 4.90
N ARG A 220 -7.14 6.65 5.75
CA ARG A 220 -7.63 6.47 7.13
C ARG A 220 -6.82 5.43 7.94
N CYS A 221 -5.52 5.38 7.68
CA CYS A 221 -4.62 4.44 8.35
C CYS A 221 -4.04 5.05 9.63
N GLU A 222 -3.68 4.19 10.57
CA GLU A 222 -2.94 4.55 11.76
C GLU A 222 -1.57 3.86 11.73
N ILE A 223 -0.49 4.64 11.77
CA ILE A 223 0.88 4.12 11.69
C ILE A 223 1.60 4.48 12.98
N ILE A 224 1.98 3.46 13.76
CA ILE A 224 2.46 3.62 15.14
C ILE A 224 3.81 2.94 15.31
N GLY A 225 4.75 3.64 15.94
CA GLY A 225 5.98 3.04 16.44
C GLY A 225 7.09 2.90 15.40
N GLY A 226 8.09 2.06 15.68
CA GLY A 226 9.28 1.87 14.85
C GLY A 226 10.38 2.92 15.01
N THR A 227 11.54 2.70 14.36
CA THR A 227 12.60 3.72 14.20
C THR A 227 12.00 4.96 13.54
N GLU A 228 11.43 4.75 12.35
CA GLU A 228 10.52 5.66 11.68
C GLU A 228 9.13 5.01 11.65
N ALA A 229 8.09 5.80 11.90
CA ALA A 229 6.74 5.26 11.77
C ALA A 229 6.44 4.90 10.30
N LEU A 230 6.86 5.76 9.36
CA LEU A 230 6.82 5.49 7.93
C LEU A 230 8.15 5.83 7.26
N TYR A 231 8.75 4.85 6.61
CA TYR A 231 9.89 5.02 5.73
C TYR A 231 9.48 4.89 4.25
N ILE A 232 9.85 5.86 3.43
CA ILE A 232 9.63 5.86 1.97
C ILE A 232 11.00 5.90 1.30
N ASP A 233 11.39 4.77 0.72
CA ASP A 233 12.68 4.63 0.04
C ASP A 233 12.59 5.15 -1.40
N GLY A 234 13.52 6.05 -1.74
CA GLY A 234 13.67 6.65 -3.06
C GLY A 234 14.73 5.96 -3.92
N ILE A 235 15.24 4.78 -3.51
CA ILE A 235 16.16 3.95 -4.31
C ILE A 235 15.47 2.66 -4.79
N ASP A 236 15.46 2.46 -6.11
CA ASP A 236 15.02 1.19 -6.68
C ASP A 236 16.17 0.23 -6.46
N GLN A 237 16.02 -0.67 -5.47
CA GLN A 237 17.05 -1.63 -5.12
C GLN A 237 17.49 -2.50 -6.31
N LEU A 238 16.63 -2.64 -7.33
CA LEU A 238 16.90 -3.47 -8.50
C LEU A 238 17.71 -2.75 -9.57
N SER A 239 17.36 -1.50 -9.90
CA SER A 239 18.09 -0.74 -10.93
C SER A 239 19.27 0.05 -10.35
N GLN A 240 19.28 0.29 -9.04
CA GLN A 240 20.12 1.29 -8.37
C GLN A 240 20.02 2.68 -9.04
N SER A 241 19.01 2.89 -9.88
CA SER A 241 18.78 4.13 -10.58
C SER A 241 17.78 4.97 -9.80
N GLN A 242 18.11 6.23 -9.63
CA GLN A 242 17.22 7.21 -9.03
C GLN A 242 16.21 7.63 -10.12
N GLU A 243 15.13 6.87 -10.27
CA GLU A 243 13.99 7.34 -11.06
C GLU A 243 13.18 8.34 -10.21
N ASP A 244 12.68 9.40 -10.84
CA ASP A 244 11.81 10.36 -10.17
C ASP A 244 10.39 9.78 -10.10
N ASN A 245 10.04 9.18 -8.94
CA ASN A 245 8.71 8.62 -8.69
C ASN A 245 7.75 9.67 -8.15
N GLU A 246 7.61 10.78 -8.89
CA GLU A 246 6.83 11.92 -8.41
C GLU A 246 5.43 11.49 -7.96
N ASP A 247 5.17 11.68 -6.66
CA ASP A 247 3.87 11.49 -6.01
C ASP A 247 3.30 10.06 -6.07
N MET A 248 4.12 9.01 -6.06
CA MET A 248 3.59 7.63 -6.07
C MET A 248 2.99 7.17 -4.73
N VAL A 249 3.40 7.76 -3.61
CA VAL A 249 2.84 7.47 -2.28
C VAL A 249 1.92 8.61 -1.86
N HIS A 250 0.69 8.27 -1.47
CA HIS A 250 -0.31 9.21 -0.98
C HIS A 250 -0.82 8.79 0.41
N LEU A 251 -0.65 9.67 1.38
CA LEU A 251 -1.18 9.55 2.73
C LEU A 251 -2.41 10.45 2.86
N LYS A 252 -3.59 9.87 3.08
CA LYS A 252 -4.86 10.61 3.14
C LYS A 252 -5.65 10.26 4.39
N GLN A 253 -5.95 11.27 5.20
CA GLN A 253 -6.70 11.12 6.46
C GLN A 253 -6.01 10.17 7.44
N CYS A 254 -4.68 10.14 7.46
CA CYS A 254 -3.91 9.23 8.30
C CYS A 254 -3.56 9.84 9.65
N VAL A 255 -3.20 8.96 10.60
CA VAL A 255 -2.58 9.33 11.88
C VAL A 255 -1.23 8.62 11.97
N ILE A 256 -0.16 9.36 12.20
CA ILE A 256 1.21 8.83 12.28
C ILE A 256 1.82 9.29 13.60
N ARG A 257 2.25 8.35 14.46
CA ARG A 257 2.73 8.70 15.79
C ARG A 257 3.72 7.71 16.39
N ASN A 258 4.37 8.14 17.48
CA ASN A 258 5.26 7.31 18.28
C ASN A 258 6.47 6.73 17.53
N GLY A 259 6.86 7.30 16.38
CA GLY A 259 8.12 6.94 15.75
C GLY A 259 9.29 7.37 16.65
N ALA A 260 10.20 6.45 16.94
CA ALA A 260 11.29 6.66 17.89
C ALA A 260 12.21 7.82 17.48
N LYS A 261 12.45 7.96 16.17
CA LYS A 261 13.15 9.11 15.58
C LYS A 261 12.17 10.05 14.90
N ARG A 262 11.42 9.61 13.89
CA ARG A 262 10.52 10.50 13.14
C ARG A 262 9.19 9.83 12.83
N GLY A 263 8.20 10.66 12.51
CA GLY A 263 6.93 10.18 11.95
C GLY A 263 7.12 9.64 10.54
N ILE A 264 7.63 10.48 9.63
CA ILE A 264 7.92 10.12 8.25
C ILE A 264 9.39 10.38 7.95
N CYS A 265 10.07 9.42 7.33
CA CYS A 265 11.35 9.62 6.66
C CYS A 265 11.22 9.22 5.20
N ALA A 266 11.37 10.18 4.29
CA ALA A 266 11.23 9.93 2.86
C ALA A 266 12.48 10.35 2.08
N ASP A 267 12.97 9.46 1.24
CA ASP A 267 14.01 9.76 0.26
C ASP A 267 13.43 10.14 -1.11
N ASP A 268 12.10 10.04 -1.27
CA ASP A 268 11.35 10.42 -2.48
C ASP A 268 10.18 11.39 -2.20
N LYS A 269 9.53 11.85 -3.26
CA LYS A 269 8.31 12.69 -3.17
C LYS A 269 7.08 11.86 -2.78
N PHE A 270 6.18 12.48 -2.02
CA PHE A 270 4.89 11.90 -1.65
C PHE A 270 3.83 13.00 -1.49
N ILE A 271 2.57 12.59 -1.40
CA ILE A 271 1.43 13.49 -1.10
C ILE A 271 0.97 13.26 0.33
N LEU A 272 0.77 14.36 1.05
CA LEU A 272 0.18 14.40 2.38
C LEU A 272 -1.17 15.14 2.32
N GLU A 273 -2.26 14.46 2.67
CA GLU A 273 -3.62 15.01 2.63
C GLU A 273 -4.38 14.76 3.94
N ASP A 274 -4.88 15.82 4.59
CA ASP A 274 -5.69 15.76 5.82
C ASP A 274 -5.14 14.83 6.92
N THR A 275 -3.81 14.77 7.07
CA THR A 275 -3.09 13.80 7.91
C THR A 275 -2.51 14.46 9.15
N THR A 276 -2.57 13.74 10.27
CA THR A 276 -1.98 14.16 11.56
C THR A 276 -0.72 13.38 11.86
N ILE A 277 0.35 14.07 12.28
CA ILE A 277 1.64 13.49 12.65
C ILE A 277 2.07 14.06 14.00
N SER A 278 2.14 13.25 15.06
CA SER A 278 2.41 13.71 16.44
C SER A 278 3.24 12.72 17.24
N ASP A 279 3.74 13.15 18.40
CA ASP A 279 4.36 12.28 19.41
C ASP A 279 5.55 11.45 18.90
N ASN A 280 6.32 12.00 17.96
CA ASN A 280 7.54 11.36 17.44
C ASN A 280 8.78 11.93 18.15
N GLY A 281 9.85 11.15 18.23
CA GLY A 281 11.02 11.52 19.04
C GLY A 281 11.66 12.85 18.63
N TRP A 282 12.09 12.98 17.37
CA TRP A 282 12.83 14.15 16.88
C TRP A 282 11.95 15.10 16.07
N TYR A 283 11.29 14.66 15.01
CA TYR A 283 10.46 15.53 14.17
C TYR A 283 9.39 14.75 13.40
N GLY A 284 8.34 15.44 12.95
CA GLY A 284 7.23 14.81 12.24
C GLY A 284 7.64 14.26 10.86
N ILE A 285 8.37 15.03 10.04
CA ILE A 285 8.70 14.65 8.66
C ILE A 285 10.16 15.00 8.32
N ARG A 286 10.91 14.04 7.78
CA ARG A 286 12.09 14.26 6.91
C ARG A 286 11.68 13.95 5.47
N SER A 287 12.01 14.83 4.54
CA SER A 287 12.02 14.44 3.13
C SER A 287 13.22 15.03 2.40
N ASN A 288 13.94 14.19 1.66
CA ASN A 288 15.07 14.66 0.84
C ASN A 288 14.59 15.35 -0.45
N LYS A 289 13.47 14.89 -1.04
CA LYS A 289 12.91 15.44 -2.31
C LYS A 289 11.67 16.32 -2.11
N GLY A 290 11.18 16.46 -0.89
CA GLY A 290 9.99 17.24 -0.55
C GLY A 290 8.70 16.40 -0.55
N TRP A 291 7.56 17.08 -0.43
CA TRP A 291 6.23 16.48 -0.52
C TRP A 291 5.21 17.51 -1.00
N THR A 292 4.08 17.02 -1.51
CA THR A 292 2.91 17.84 -1.86
C THR A 292 1.97 17.90 -0.66
N ASP A 293 1.71 19.11 -0.16
CA ASP A 293 0.83 19.38 0.99
C ASP A 293 -0.60 19.72 0.50
N LYS A 294 -1.59 18.90 0.87
CA LYS A 294 -3.01 19.06 0.52
C LYS A 294 -3.91 19.05 1.75
N GLY A 295 -4.97 19.86 1.74
CA GLY A 295 -5.98 19.85 2.82
C GLY A 295 -5.46 20.42 4.15
N LYS A 296 -5.95 19.88 5.26
CA LYS A 296 -5.66 20.34 6.63
C LYS A 296 -4.72 19.37 7.35
N ASN A 297 -3.44 19.41 6.98
CA ASN A 297 -2.42 18.61 7.66
C ASN A 297 -2.01 19.24 9.00
N ASN A 298 -1.76 18.40 10.00
CA ASN A 298 -1.22 18.80 11.30
C ASN A 298 -0.02 17.94 11.64
N TRP A 299 1.19 18.46 11.47
CA TRP A 299 2.41 17.68 11.69
C TRP A 299 3.32 18.33 12.72
N GLN A 300 3.94 17.48 13.54
CA GLN A 300 4.91 17.88 14.56
C GLN A 300 6.10 18.57 13.92
N LYS A 301 6.26 19.85 14.25
CA LYS A 301 7.43 20.63 13.86
C LYS A 301 8.68 20.16 14.60
N ASN A 302 9.83 20.37 13.99
CA ASN A 302 11.10 20.14 14.65
C ASN A 302 11.22 21.05 15.88
N PRO A 303 11.33 20.50 17.11
CA PRO A 303 11.48 21.30 18.33
C PRO A 303 12.78 22.11 18.33
N MET A 304 13.80 21.70 17.56
CA MET A 304 15.05 22.44 17.40
C MET A 304 15.00 23.52 16.31
N LYS A 305 13.98 23.52 15.43
CA LYS A 305 13.80 24.52 14.37
C LYS A 305 12.30 24.87 14.20
N PRO A 306 11.68 25.61 15.14
CA PRO A 306 10.22 25.81 15.20
C PRO A 306 9.63 26.58 14.00
N ASN A 307 10.48 27.25 13.20
CA ASN A 307 10.08 28.05 12.03
C ASN A 307 10.21 27.32 10.68
N GLN A 308 10.43 26.00 10.66
CA GLN A 308 10.46 25.24 9.41
C GLN A 308 9.07 25.23 8.74
N GLY A 309 8.99 25.84 7.55
CA GLY A 309 7.82 25.79 6.67
C GLY A 309 7.90 24.61 5.69
N PRO A 310 6.81 24.29 4.97
CA PRO A 310 6.76 23.18 4.01
C PRO A 310 7.86 23.25 2.94
N SER A 311 8.33 24.45 2.58
CA SER A 311 9.39 24.68 1.59
C SER A 311 10.82 24.55 2.12
N SER A 312 11.03 24.31 3.41
CA SER A 312 12.36 24.30 4.05
C SER A 312 13.10 22.96 3.96
N GLY A 313 12.88 22.22 2.86
CA GLY A 313 13.57 20.96 2.58
C GLY A 313 15.09 21.09 2.76
N ASN A 314 15.65 20.15 3.52
CA ASN A 314 17.09 19.91 3.74
C ASN A 314 17.89 21.02 4.43
N GLY A 315 17.73 21.12 5.75
CA GLY A 315 18.70 21.79 6.62
C GLY A 315 19.36 20.83 7.61
N MET A 316 19.88 19.68 7.14
CA MET A 316 20.70 18.77 7.96
C MET A 316 22.20 19.13 7.93
N PHE A 317 22.61 20.07 7.06
CA PHE A 317 23.97 20.59 6.97
C PHE A 317 24.11 22.08 7.37
N ASP A 318 23.22 22.61 8.21
CA ASP A 318 23.58 23.76 9.06
C ASP A 318 24.23 23.26 10.34
N GLY A 319 25.13 22.27 10.22
CA GLY A 319 26.07 21.99 11.26
C GLY A 319 26.89 23.25 11.44
N ILE A 320 26.71 23.91 12.59
CA ILE A 320 27.69 24.73 13.29
C ILE A 320 28.78 25.23 12.33
N ALA A 321 28.54 26.35 11.65
CA ALA A 321 29.64 27.14 11.12
C ALA A 321 30.43 27.62 12.36
N MET A 322 31.32 26.77 12.88
CA MET A 322 32.43 27.27 13.67
C MET A 322 33.16 28.25 12.76
N PRO A 323 33.54 29.45 13.25
CA PRO A 323 34.24 30.43 12.44
C PRO A 323 35.60 29.86 12.04
N MET A 324 35.64 29.16 10.90
CA MET A 324 36.87 28.81 10.21
C MET A 324 37.33 30.08 9.50
N SER A 325 38.23 30.79 10.15
CA SER A 325 39.00 31.87 9.58
C SER A 325 39.64 31.42 8.26
N SER A 326 39.26 32.09 7.17
CA SER A 326 39.97 32.26 5.89
C SER A 326 40.89 31.14 5.41
N MET A 327 40.48 30.41 4.38
CA MET A 327 41.12 30.37 3.04
C MET A 327 40.69 29.12 2.26
N GLY A 328 40.29 29.32 1.01
CA GLY A 328 40.13 28.27 0.00
C GLY A 328 38.68 28.04 -0.43
N SER A 329 38.31 28.54 -1.60
CA SER A 329 37.01 28.29 -2.23
C SER A 329 36.90 26.81 -2.65
N LEU A 330 36.14 26.03 -1.90
CA LEU A 330 35.66 24.73 -2.35
C LEU A 330 34.29 24.92 -3.02
N SER A 331 34.25 24.76 -4.35
CA SER A 331 32.99 24.65 -5.09
C SER A 331 32.41 23.25 -4.85
N ILE A 332 31.34 23.16 -4.05
CA ILE A 332 30.55 21.94 -3.90
C ILE A 332 29.25 22.09 -4.70
N GLY A 333 29.16 21.27 -5.76
CA GLY A 333 27.96 20.87 -6.52
C GLY A 333 26.73 21.79 -6.53
N GLY A 334 26.54 22.51 -7.63
CA GLY A 334 25.34 23.32 -7.91
C GLY A 334 24.07 22.50 -8.19
N HIS A 335 23.51 21.84 -7.17
CA HIS A 335 22.16 21.30 -7.24
C HIS A 335 21.15 22.33 -6.72
N LYS A 336 20.30 22.82 -7.62
CA LYS A 336 19.17 23.68 -7.26
C LYS A 336 18.15 22.87 -6.46
N ILE A 337 17.88 23.30 -5.23
CA ILE A 337 16.86 22.71 -4.37
C ILE A 337 15.48 23.01 -4.99
N PRO A 338 14.64 22.00 -5.26
CA PRO A 338 13.29 22.23 -5.76
C PRO A 338 12.45 22.96 -4.70
N LYS A 339 11.77 24.04 -5.10
CA LYS A 339 10.77 24.70 -4.25
C LYS A 339 9.53 23.81 -4.20
N ASN A 340 9.10 23.43 -2.99
CA ASN A 340 7.82 22.76 -2.81
C ASN A 340 6.69 23.70 -3.28
N SER A 341 5.82 23.19 -4.14
CA SER A 341 4.65 23.92 -4.63
C SER A 341 3.48 23.62 -3.71
N VAL A 342 2.89 24.67 -3.14
CA VAL A 342 1.57 24.58 -2.53
C VAL A 342 0.58 24.63 -3.68
N GLN A 343 0.05 23.48 -4.12
CA GLN A 343 -1.06 23.45 -5.06
C GLN A 343 -2.38 23.54 -4.29
N THR A 344 -2.98 24.73 -4.27
CA THR A 344 -4.37 24.92 -3.85
C THR A 344 -5.30 24.54 -5.00
N GLY A 345 -5.54 23.24 -5.19
CA GLY A 345 -6.48 22.77 -6.20
C GLY A 345 -6.75 21.28 -6.08
N ASP A 346 -8.03 20.88 -6.23
CA ASP A 346 -8.50 19.49 -6.28
C ASP A 346 -8.02 18.79 -7.56
N THR A 347 -6.70 18.60 -7.71
CA THR A 347 -6.17 17.66 -8.69
C THR A 347 -6.43 16.26 -8.15
N VAL A 348 -7.53 15.66 -8.61
CA VAL A 348 -7.87 14.25 -8.36
C VAL A 348 -6.66 13.40 -8.72
N PHE A 349 -6.15 12.64 -7.75
CA PHE A 349 -5.04 11.73 -7.98
C PHE A 349 -5.43 10.71 -9.07
N PRO A 350 -4.88 10.79 -10.29
CA PRO A 350 -5.34 9.95 -11.39
C PRO A 350 -4.98 8.50 -11.06
N GLY A 351 -5.97 7.60 -11.04
CA GLY A 351 -5.74 6.16 -10.84
C GLY A 351 -6.44 5.54 -9.64
N PHE A 352 -6.82 6.33 -8.63
CA PHE A 352 -7.71 5.84 -7.56
C PHE A 352 -9.16 6.17 -7.92
N GLY A 353 -10.02 5.15 -7.93
CA GLY A 353 -11.47 5.37 -8.04
C GLY A 353 -11.98 6.26 -6.90
N LYS A 354 -13.11 6.95 -7.09
CA LYS A 354 -13.75 7.68 -5.98
C LYS A 354 -14.14 6.66 -4.90
N PHE A 355 -13.40 6.61 -3.81
CA PHE A 355 -13.82 5.94 -2.58
C PHE A 355 -15.00 6.74 -2.00
N LYS A 356 -16.17 6.11 -1.89
CA LYS A 356 -17.34 6.66 -1.21
C LYS A 356 -17.38 6.18 0.22
#